data_AF-A0AAW5LNN7-F1
#
_entry.id   AF-A0AAW5LNN7-F1
#
_cell.length_a   1.000
_cell.length_b   1.000
_cell.length_c   1.000
_cell.angle_alpha   90.00
_cell.angle_beta   90.00
_cell.angle_gamma   90.00
#
_symmetry.space_group_name_H-M   'P 1'
#
loop_
_entity.id
_entity.type
_entity.pdbx_description
1 polymer ?
#
loop_
_entity_poly.entity_id
_entity_poly.type
_entity_poly.pdbx_seq_one_letter_code
_entity_poly.pdbx_strand_id
1 'polypeptide(L)'
;MKTVPLNKDNRTFKNLPYYNAGTIKSIRESIGLSRAELSELMGVSVKTVQAWESGRNKPNGSSARLLQILQVSPNEFIDYMIKD
;
A
#
# COMPACT_ATOMS: atom_id res chain seq x y z
N MET A 1 2.25 -17.79 -7.43
CA MET A 1 1.91 -17.82 -5.98
C MET A 1 0.66 -18.67 -5.83
N LYS A 2 0.73 -19.77 -5.07
CA LYS A 2 -0.44 -20.58 -4.74
C LYS A 2 -1.27 -19.83 -3.69
N THR A 3 -2.57 -19.70 -3.91
CA THR A 3 -3.49 -19.05 -2.97
C THR A 3 -3.71 -19.96 -1.75
N VAL A 4 -3.49 -19.43 -0.55
CA VAL A 4 -3.87 -20.09 0.70
C VAL A 4 -5.38 -19.88 0.88
N PRO A 5 -6.21 -20.93 1.02
CA PRO A 5 -7.65 -20.75 1.20
C PRO A 5 -7.91 -20.19 2.59
N LEU A 6 -8.41 -18.96 2.65
CA LEU A 6 -8.85 -18.29 3.87
C LEU A 6 -10.37 -18.46 4.00
N ASN A 7 -10.77 -19.46 4.80
CA ASN A 7 -12.09 -19.64 5.42
C ASN A 7 -13.26 -20.16 4.55
N LYS A 8 -14.26 -20.76 5.21
CA LYS A 8 -15.38 -21.57 4.69
C LYS A 8 -16.34 -20.89 3.69
N ASP A 9 -16.11 -19.64 3.30
CA ASP A 9 -17.08 -18.81 2.58
C ASP A 9 -16.67 -18.44 1.14
N ASN A 10 -15.65 -19.06 0.56
CA ASN A 10 -15.19 -18.82 -0.84
C ASN A 10 -14.85 -17.35 -1.19
N ARG A 11 -14.70 -16.45 -0.21
CA ARG A 11 -14.38 -15.04 -0.47
C ARG A 11 -12.95 -14.89 -0.94
N THR A 12 -12.74 -14.13 -2.01
CA THR A 12 -11.42 -13.78 -2.54
C THR A 12 -11.11 -12.31 -2.30
N PHE A 13 -9.84 -11.97 -2.05
CA PHE A 13 -9.40 -10.59 -1.90
C PHE A 13 -8.95 -9.99 -3.23
N LYS A 14 -9.14 -8.68 -3.41
CA LYS A 14 -8.54 -7.96 -4.54
C LYS A 14 -7.01 -8.10 -4.54
N ASN A 15 -6.45 -8.28 -5.73
CA ASN A 15 -5.01 -8.33 -5.97
C ASN A 15 -4.31 -7.07 -5.43
N LEU A 16 -3.05 -7.22 -5.06
CA LEU A 16 -2.22 -6.11 -4.61
C LEU A 16 -2.05 -5.08 -5.74
N PRO A 17 -2.33 -3.79 -5.48
CA PRO A 17 -2.06 -2.75 -6.46
C PRO A 17 -0.56 -2.61 -6.71
N TYR A 18 -0.23 -2.28 -7.94
CA TYR A 18 1.13 -1.92 -8.33
C TYR A 18 1.35 -0.42 -8.10
N TYR A 19 2.39 -0.08 -7.33
CA TYR A 19 2.79 1.31 -7.10
C TYR A 19 4.09 1.63 -7.81
N ASN A 20 4.04 2.58 -8.75
CA ASN A 20 5.23 3.16 -9.34
C ASN A 20 5.72 4.36 -8.50
N ALA A 21 6.93 4.83 -8.81
CA ALA A 21 7.59 5.94 -8.14
C ALA A 21 6.73 7.21 -8.02
N GLY A 22 6.09 7.61 -9.13
CA GLY A 22 5.21 8.78 -9.17
C GLY A 22 3.99 8.61 -8.29
N THR A 23 3.33 7.45 -8.33
CA THR A 23 2.14 7.19 -7.51
C THR A 23 2.46 7.25 -6.02
N ILE A 24 3.59 6.70 -5.57
CA ILE A 24 3.99 6.72 -4.15
C ILE A 24 4.22 8.16 -3.69
N LYS A 25 4.91 8.95 -4.52
CA LYS A 25 5.12 10.37 -4.26
C LYS A 25 3.79 11.14 -4.17
N SER A 26 2.86 10.88 -5.09
CA SER A 26 1.54 11.52 -5.10
C SER A 26 0.69 11.16 -3.87
N ILE A 27 0.71 9.89 -3.42
CA ILE A 27 0.03 9.49 -2.18
C ILE A 27 0.57 10.31 -1.02
N ARG A 28 1.89 10.33 -0.84
CA ARG A 28 2.53 11.09 0.23
C ARG A 28 2.12 12.57 0.23
N GLU A 29 2.16 13.18 -0.96
CA GLU A 29 1.84 14.60 -1.13
C GLU A 29 0.36 14.90 -0.90
N SER A 30 -0.55 13.99 -1.30
CA SER A 30 -1.99 14.15 -1.08
C SER A 30 -2.39 14.14 0.40
N ILE A 31 -1.60 13.48 1.26
CA ILE A 31 -1.81 13.46 2.72
C ILE A 31 -0.91 14.46 3.46
N GLY A 32 -0.21 15.34 2.74
CA GLY A 32 0.55 16.45 3.31
C GLY A 32 1.84 16.07 4.04
N LEU A 33 2.37 14.86 3.82
CA LEU A 33 3.55 14.38 4.57
C LEU A 33 4.87 14.63 3.85
N SER A 34 5.93 14.88 4.62
CA SER A 34 7.32 14.75 4.19
C SER A 34 7.73 13.28 4.06
N ARG A 35 8.86 13.01 3.39
CA ARG A 35 9.40 11.64 3.29
C ARG A 35 9.75 11.04 4.64
N ALA A 36 10.13 11.87 5.61
CA ALA A 36 10.46 11.44 6.97
C ALA A 36 9.19 10.99 7.71
N GLU A 37 8.14 11.80 7.67
CA GLU A 37 6.86 11.46 8.31
C GLU A 37 6.22 10.22 7.67
N LEU A 38 6.27 10.09 6.33
CA LEU A 38 5.79 8.87 5.68
C LEU A 38 6.62 7.64 6.12
N SER A 39 7.94 7.81 6.32
CA SER A 39 8.78 6.69 6.75
C SER A 39 8.45 6.21 8.17
N GLU A 40 8.17 7.15 9.07
CA GLU A 40 7.73 6.86 10.44
C GLU A 40 6.34 6.20 10.45
N LEU A 41 5.38 6.76 9.71
CA LEU A 41 4.04 6.20 9.55
C LEU A 41 4.07 4.77 9.00
N MET A 42 4.95 4.49 8.03
CA MET A 42 5.05 3.19 7.37
C MET A 42 5.98 2.21 8.09
N GLY A 43 6.67 2.64 9.16
CA GLY A 43 7.63 1.80 9.90
C GLY A 43 8.84 1.36 9.06
N VAL A 44 9.32 2.21 8.15
CA VAL A 44 10.48 1.95 7.28
C VAL A 44 11.50 3.08 7.35
N SER A 45 12.71 2.86 6.83
CA SER A 45 13.71 3.93 6.76
C SER A 45 13.34 5.01 5.74
N VAL A 46 13.78 6.26 5.95
CA VAL A 46 13.68 7.34 4.94
C VAL A 46 14.29 6.93 3.60
N LYS A 47 15.41 6.18 3.63
CA LYS A 47 16.07 5.64 2.42
C LYS A 47 15.16 4.70 1.64
N THR A 48 14.31 3.93 2.33
CA THR A 48 13.31 3.05 1.71
C THR A 48 12.28 3.87 0.94
N VAL A 49 11.74 4.93 1.55
CA VAL A 49 10.79 5.85 0.88
C VAL A 49 11.43 6.53 -0.33
N GLN A 50 12.68 7.00 -0.21
CA GLN A 50 13.42 7.56 -1.33
C GLN A 50 13.66 6.55 -2.47
N ALA A 51 13.99 5.30 -2.14
CA ALA A 51 14.18 4.24 -3.12
C ALA A 51 12.87 3.90 -3.85
N TRP A 52 11.73 3.97 -3.16
CA TRP A 52 10.41 3.83 -3.75
C TRP A 52 10.05 5.00 -4.68
N GLU A 53 10.20 6.24 -4.23
CA GLU A 53 9.89 7.44 -5.02
C GLU A 53 10.85 7.72 -6.17
N SER A 54 12.02 7.08 -6.19
CA SER A 54 12.95 7.09 -7.32
C SER A 54 12.78 5.90 -8.25
N GLY A 55 11.93 4.93 -7.89
CA GLY A 55 11.71 3.70 -8.66
C GLY A 55 12.86 2.70 -8.59
N ARG A 56 13.88 2.93 -7.74
CA ARG A 56 14.99 2.00 -7.52
C ARG A 56 14.50 0.66 -6.96
N ASN A 57 13.60 0.73 -5.98
CA ASN A 57 12.96 -0.43 -5.37
C ASN A 57 11.43 -0.25 -5.34
N LYS A 58 10.71 -1.35 -5.10
CA LYS A 58 9.25 -1.34 -4.97
C LYS A 58 8.84 -1.70 -3.53
N PRO A 59 7.69 -1.20 -3.04
CA PRO A 59 7.13 -1.66 -1.80
C PRO A 59 6.83 -3.16 -1.88
N ASN A 60 7.10 -3.88 -0.80
CA ASN A 60 6.70 -5.29 -0.69
C ASN A 60 5.17 -5.39 -0.53
N GLY A 61 4.65 -6.62 -0.46
CA GLY A 61 3.20 -6.84 -0.39
C GLY A 61 2.50 -6.12 0.78
N SER A 62 3.10 -6.11 1.97
CA SER A 62 2.50 -5.43 3.13
C SER A 62 2.57 -3.91 2.98
N SER A 63 3.71 -3.36 2.57
CA SER A 63 3.84 -1.92 2.33
C SER A 63 2.93 -1.42 1.22
N ALA A 64 2.75 -2.20 0.14
CA ALA A 64 1.79 -1.87 -0.91
C ALA A 64 0.35 -1.88 -0.37
N ARG A 65 -0.01 -2.84 0.50
CA ARG A 65 -1.33 -2.82 1.14
C ARG A 65 -1.52 -1.61 2.05
N LEU A 66 -0.50 -1.22 2.82
CA LEU A 66 -0.56 -0.01 3.65
C LEU A 66 -0.71 1.25 2.80
N LEU A 67 0.03 1.38 1.70
CA LEU A 67 -0.14 2.48 0.74
C LEU A 67 -1.57 2.52 0.18
N GLN A 68 -2.18 1.36 -0.06
CA GLN A 68 -3.57 1.28 -0.47
C GLN A 68 -4.51 1.78 0.61
N ILE A 69 -4.30 1.38 1.87
CA ILE A 69 -5.09 1.87 3.01
C ILE A 69 -4.94 3.38 3.15
N LEU A 70 -3.77 3.97 2.89
CA LEU A 70 -3.61 5.43 2.92
C LEU A 70 -4.37 6.17 1.81
N GLN A 71 -4.74 5.47 0.72
CA GLN A 71 -5.52 6.04 -0.39
C GLN A 71 -7.03 5.98 -0.19
N VAL A 72 -7.52 5.17 0.75
CA VAL A 72 -8.95 5.02 1.03
C VAL A 72 -9.22 5.31 2.50
N SER A 73 -10.44 5.68 2.88
CA SER A 73 -10.73 5.76 4.32
C SER A 73 -10.71 4.35 4.95
N PRO A 74 -10.33 4.18 6.24
CA PRO A 74 -10.29 2.87 6.88
C PRO A 74 -11.63 2.10 6.81
N ASN A 75 -12.76 2.81 6.84
CA ASN A 75 -14.09 2.21 6.75
C ASN A 75 -14.45 1.78 5.33
N GLU A 76 -14.05 2.53 4.30
CA GLU A 76 -14.27 2.15 2.89
C GLU A 76 -13.33 1.03 2.44
N PHE A 77 -12.20 0.83 3.14
CA PHE A 77 -11.20 -0.16 2.75
C PHE A 77 -11.73 -1.59 2.77
N ILE A 78 -12.49 -1.98 3.79
CA ILE A 78 -12.99 -3.37 3.92
C ILE A 78 -13.98 -3.69 2.80
N ASP A 79 -14.92 -2.79 2.54
CA ASP A 79 -15.89 -2.94 1.45
C ASP A 79 -15.19 -2.95 0.09
N TYR A 80 -14.19 -2.08 -0.11
CA TYR A 80 -13.36 -2.11 -1.31
C TYR A 80 -12.61 -3.44 -1.49
N MET A 81 -12.22 -4.10 -0.41
CA MET A 81 -11.35 -5.29 -0.43
C MET A 81 -12.07 -6.58 -0.77
N ILE A 82 -13.37 -6.66 -0.47
CA ILE A 82 -14.23 -7.81 -0.79
C ILE A 82 -14.54 -7.77 -2.29
N LYS A 83 -14.45 -8.93 -2.93
CA LYS A 83 -14.78 -9.11 -4.35
C LYS A 83 -16.11 -9.86 -4.43
N ASP A 84 -17.10 -9.26 -5.08
CA ASP A 84 -18.33 -9.95 -5.51
C ASP A 84 -18.03 -10.98 -6.61
#